data_AF-A0A8F5V6V6-F1
#
_entry.id   AF-A0A8F5V6V6-F1
#
_cell.length_a   1.000
_cell.length_b   1.000
_cell.length_c   1.000
_cell.angle_alpha   90.00
_cell.angle_beta   90.00
_cell.angle_gamma   90.00
#
_symmetry.space_group_name_H-M   'P 1'
#
loop_
_entity.id
_entity.type
_entity.pdbx_description
1 polymer ?
#
loop_
_entity_poly.entity_id
_entity_poly.type
_entity_poly.pdbx_seq_one_letter_code
_entity_poly.pdbx_strand_id
1 'polypeptide(L)'
;NIGLINSLATFARVNKYGFIESPYRKIIDGRVTKEVIYLSAMEESKHYVAQANSSLDVEGRFTEEFVVCRHAGEVLMAPRD
;
A
#
# COMPACT_ATOMS: atom_id res chain seq x y z
N ASN A 1 14.62 11.37 -24.13
CA ASN A 1 13.68 10.30 -23.72
C ASN A 1 13.46 10.21 -22.21
N ILE A 2 13.66 11.28 -21.44
CA ILE A 2 13.41 11.28 -19.98
C ILE A 2 11.90 11.10 -19.76
N GLY A 3 11.50 10.09 -18.98
CA GLY A 3 10.10 9.79 -18.68
C GLY A 3 9.34 9.03 -19.77
N LEU A 4 9.95 8.79 -20.94
CA LEU A 4 9.34 8.01 -22.03
C LEU A 4 9.68 6.51 -21.92
N ILE A 5 10.85 6.18 -21.37
CA ILE A 5 11.30 4.80 -21.15
C ILE A 5 11.51 4.63 -19.65
N ASN A 6 10.73 3.75 -19.04
CA ASN A 6 10.79 3.43 -17.61
C ASN A 6 11.03 1.93 -17.42
N SER A 7 11.53 1.57 -16.24
CA SER A 7 11.68 0.17 -15.81
C SER A 7 10.59 -0.17 -14.79
N LEU A 8 10.18 -1.44 -14.76
CA LEU A 8 9.24 -1.93 -13.75
C LEU A 8 9.88 -1.94 -12.36
N ALA A 9 9.08 -1.66 -11.33
CA ALA A 9 9.50 -1.78 -9.93
C ALA A 9 9.68 -3.25 -9.53
N THR A 10 10.50 -3.51 -8.51
CA THR A 10 10.96 -4.85 -8.08
C THR A 10 9.84 -5.89 -7.92
N PHE A 11 8.69 -5.48 -7.38
CA PHE A 11 7.56 -6.38 -7.12
C PHE A 11 6.34 -6.11 -7.99
N ALA A 12 6.45 -5.21 -8.97
CA ALA A 12 5.35 -4.91 -9.87
C ALA A 12 5.00 -6.12 -10.74
N ARG A 13 3.71 -6.29 -11.03
CA ARG A 13 3.20 -7.32 -11.94
C ARG A 13 2.26 -6.69 -12.95
N VAL A 14 2.05 -7.37 -14.08
CA VAL A 14 1.05 -6.99 -15.08
C VAL A 14 -0.09 -8.00 -15.03
N ASN A 15 -1.32 -7.55 -14.84
CA ASN A 15 -2.48 -8.44 -14.80
C ASN A 15 -2.95 -8.85 -16.21
N LYS A 16 -3.96 -9.73 -16.28
CA LYS A 16 -4.51 -10.24 -17.55
C LYS A 16 -5.06 -9.16 -18.49
N TYR A 17 -5.33 -7.96 -17.99
CA TYR A 17 -5.85 -6.83 -18.76
C TYR A 17 -4.75 -5.83 -19.14
N GLY A 18 -3.49 -6.08 -18.76
CA GLY A 18 -2.36 -5.22 -19.08
C GLY A 18 -2.12 -4.09 -18.08
N PHE A 19 -2.83 -4.04 -16.94
CA PHE A 19 -2.57 -3.03 -15.91
C PHE A 19 -1.43 -3.45 -14.98
N ILE A 20 -0.63 -2.47 -14.57
CA ILE A 20 0.42 -2.65 -13.57
C ILE A 20 -0.22 -2.70 -12.19
N GLU A 21 0.18 -3.68 -11.39
CA GLU A 21 -0.25 -3.89 -10.02
C GLU A 21 0.95 -3.94 -9.08
N SER A 22 0.72 -3.47 -7.85
CA SER A 22 1.70 -3.51 -6.76
C SER A 22 1.16 -4.35 -5.60
N PRO A 23 2.02 -5.09 -4.87
CA PRO A 23 1.60 -5.85 -3.71
C PRO A 23 1.41 -4.98 -2.47
N TYR A 24 0.39 -5.30 -1.68
CA TYR A 24 0.10 -4.69 -0.38
C TYR A 24 -0.25 -5.76 0.65
N ARG A 25 0.05 -5.51 1.93
CA ARG A 25 -0.41 -6.36 3.03
C ARG A 25 -1.77 -5.86 3.51
N LYS A 26 -2.74 -6.77 3.64
CA LYS A 26 -4.06 -6.41 4.11
C LYS A 26 -4.06 -6.12 5.60
N ILE A 27 -4.76 -5.07 6.01
CA ILE A 27 -5.01 -4.73 7.42
C ILE A 27 -6.46 -5.12 7.73
N ILE A 28 -6.66 -5.86 8.80
CA ILE A 28 -7.98 -6.29 9.28
C ILE A 28 -8.03 -5.96 10.76
N ASP A 29 -9.01 -5.18 11.18
CA ASP A 29 -9.22 -4.75 12.58
C ASP A 29 -7.93 -4.16 13.21
N GLY A 30 -7.30 -3.20 12.53
CA GLY A 30 -6.06 -2.55 12.97
C GLY A 30 -4.79 -3.42 12.94
N ARG A 31 -4.89 -4.68 12.47
CA ARG A 31 -3.78 -5.64 12.45
C ARG A 31 -3.27 -5.91 11.04
N VAL A 32 -1.96 -5.73 10.83
CA VAL A 32 -1.29 -6.03 9.56
C VAL A 32 -1.15 -7.55 9.38
N THR A 33 -1.92 -8.12 8.46
CA THR A 33 -1.90 -9.55 8.17
C THR A 33 -0.69 -9.94 7.29
N LYS A 34 -0.44 -11.23 7.09
CA LYS A 34 0.57 -11.73 6.13
C LYS A 34 0.00 -11.92 4.72
N GLU A 35 -1.29 -11.66 4.53
CA GLU A 35 -1.95 -11.78 3.23
C GLU A 35 -1.48 -10.66 2.31
N VAL A 36 -0.91 -11.04 1.16
CA VAL A 36 -0.45 -10.10 0.14
C VAL A 36 -1.47 -10.08 -0.99
N ILE A 37 -2.05 -8.91 -1.23
CA ILE A 37 -2.96 -8.66 -2.34
C ILE A 37 -2.29 -7.74 -3.36
N TYR A 38 -2.54 -7.99 -4.64
CA TYR A 38 -2.10 -7.11 -5.72
C TYR A 38 -3.22 -6.16 -6.08
N LEU A 39 -2.93 -4.87 -6.07
CA LEU A 39 -3.90 -3.84 -6.42
C LEU A 39 -3.40 -3.07 -7.63
N SER A 40 -4.31 -2.82 -8.56
CA SER A 40 -4.12 -1.83 -9.63
C SER A 40 -4.17 -0.41 -9.05
N ALA A 41 -3.67 0.57 -9.79
CA ALA A 41 -3.74 1.98 -9.38
C ALA A 41 -5.17 2.46 -9.05
N MET A 42 -6.17 1.95 -9.78
CA MET A 42 -7.59 2.29 -9.57
C MET A 42 -8.15 1.70 -8.28
N GLU A 43 -7.72 0.50 -7.90
CA GLU A 43 -8.14 -0.17 -6.67
C GLU A 43 -7.43 0.42 -5.46
N GLU A 44 -6.12 0.67 -5.58
CA GLU A 44 -5.30 1.32 -4.55
C GLU A 44 -5.89 2.67 -4.12
N SER A 45 -6.34 3.49 -5.08
CA SER A 45 -6.90 4.82 -4.82
C SER A 45 -8.11 4.82 -3.88
N LYS A 46 -8.80 3.68 -3.72
CA LYS A 46 -9.96 3.53 -2.83
C LYS A 46 -9.59 3.21 -1.39
N HIS A 47 -8.32 2.94 -1.11
CA HIS A 47 -7.85 2.47 0.19
C HIS A 47 -6.84 3.46 0.78
N TYR A 48 -6.71 3.45 2.11
CA TYR A 48 -5.60 4.10 2.80
C TYR A 48 -4.42 3.14 2.81
N VAL A 49 -3.27 3.60 2.32
CA VAL A 49 -2.04 2.81 2.24
C VAL A 49 -1.03 3.37 3.24
N ALA A 50 -0.83 2.65 4.34
CA ALA A 50 0.21 2.96 5.32
C ALA A 50 1.61 2.73 4.73
N GLN A 51 2.60 3.46 5.24
CA GLN A 51 3.98 3.28 4.82
C GLN A 51 4.58 1.95 5.34
N ALA A 52 5.48 1.36 4.57
CA ALA A 52 6.11 0.09 4.92
C ALA A 52 7.06 0.17 6.13
N ASN A 53 7.53 1.37 6.47
CA ASN A 53 8.42 1.67 7.59
C ASN A 53 7.67 2.08 8.87
N SER A 54 6.34 2.11 8.86
CA SER A 54 5.55 2.40 10.06
C SER A 54 5.79 1.33 11.14
N SER A 55 6.00 1.78 12.38
CA SER A 55 6.31 0.91 13.51
C SER A 55 5.12 0.03 13.91
N LEU A 56 5.40 -1.27 14.10
CA LEU A 56 4.41 -2.27 14.50
C LEU A 56 4.79 -2.90 15.84
N ASP A 57 3.79 -3.27 16.64
CA ASP A 57 3.95 -4.09 17.84
C ASP A 57 4.16 -5.57 17.50
N VAL A 58 4.41 -6.39 18.52
CA VAL A 58 4.61 -7.85 18.37
C VAL A 58 3.38 -8.59 17.84
N GLU A 59 2.19 -8.01 17.99
CA GLU A 59 0.94 -8.58 17.48
C GLU A 59 0.67 -8.16 16.03
N GLY A 60 1.38 -7.16 15.52
CA GLY A 60 1.26 -6.62 14.16
C GLY A 60 0.31 -5.44 14.04
N ARG A 61 0.03 -4.71 15.13
CA ARG A 61 -0.72 -3.44 15.12
C ARG A 61 0.23 -2.25 15.11
N PHE A 62 -0.23 -1.10 14.63
CA PHE A 62 0.58 0.12 14.69
C PHE A 62 0.78 0.59 16.13
N THR A 63 2.02 0.96 16.45
CA THR A 63 2.37 1.51 17.78
C THR A 63 1.84 2.93 17.96
N GLU A 64 1.73 3.67 16.87
CA GLU A 64 1.24 5.05 16.84
C GLU A 64 -0.29 5.08 16.68
N GLU A 65 -0.94 6.11 17.24
CA GLU A 65 -2.39 6.32 17.11
C GLU A 65 -2.78 6.85 15.73
N PHE A 66 -1.91 7.66 15.13
CA PHE A 66 -2.06 8.19 13.77
C PHE A 66 -0.90 7.71 12.90
N VAL A 67 -1.21 7.18 11.73
CA VAL A 67 -0.23 6.64 10.78
C VAL A 67 -0.23 7.50 9.53
N VAL A 68 0.97 7.79 9.02
CA VAL A 68 1.12 8.45 7.72
C VAL A 68 0.69 7.49 6.62
N CYS A 69 -0.37 7.88 5.92
CA CYS A 69 -0.99 7.10 4.87
C CYS A 69 -1.01 7.88 3.56
N ARG A 70 -0.99 7.16 2.45
CA ARG A 70 -1.35 7.68 1.13
C ARG A 70 -2.78 7.26 0.80
N HIS A 71 -3.59 8.21 0.34
CA HIS A 71 -4.94 7.94 -0.16
C HIS A 71 -5.20 8.77 -1.41
N ALA A 72 -5.58 8.12 -2.50
CA ALA A 72 -5.88 8.77 -3.79
C ALA A 72 -4.80 9.77 -4.27
N GLY A 73 -3.52 9.50 -3.97
CA GLY A 73 -2.39 10.36 -4.34
C GLY A 73 -1.96 11.37 -3.28
N GLU A 74 -2.80 11.64 -2.27
CA GLU A 74 -2.51 12.58 -1.18
C GLU A 74 -1.87 11.87 0.01
N VAL A 75 -0.97 12.57 0.70
CA VAL A 75 -0.32 12.09 1.93
C VAL A 75 -1.00 12.76 3.13
N LEU A 76 -1.52 11.95 4.06
CA LEU A 76 -2.28 12.42 5.22
C LEU A 76 -2.06 11.53 6.43
N MET A 77 -2.46 12.00 7.62
CA MET A 77 -2.49 11.18 8.83
C MET A 77 -3.87 10.57 9.01
N ALA A 78 -3.93 9.25 9.08
CA ALA A 78 -5.15 8.49 9.35
C ALA A 78 -5.06 7.83 10.73
N PRO A 79 -6.18 7.62 11.44
CA PRO A 79 -6.18 6.78 12.63
C PRO A 79 -5.68 5.37 12.28
N ARG A 80 -5.08 4.68 13.25
CA ARG A 80 -4.51 3.34 13.06
C ARG A 80 -5.50 2.21 12.79
N ASP A 81 -6.79 2.46 13.06
CA ASP A 81 -7.88 1.48 13.00
C ASP A 81 -8.57 1.46 11.61
#